data_AF-A0A975M1L4-F1
#
_entry.id   AF-A0A975M1L4-F1
#
_cell.length_a   1.000
_cell.length_b   1.000
_cell.length_c   1.000
_cell.angle_alpha   90.00
_cell.angle_beta   90.00
_cell.angle_gamma   90.00
#
_symmetry.space_group_name_H-M   'P 1'
#
loop_
_entity.id
_entity.type
_entity.pdbx_description
1 polymer ?
#
loop_
_entity_poly.entity_id
_entity_poly.type
_entity_poly.pdbx_seq_one_letter_code
_entity_poly.pdbx_strand_id
1 'polypeptide(L)'
;MIYIGIDIAKYKHDCFIATETVNHQFSFENSQSRFKKLLGHFKPLIKQEMIIGFEATGHYGENLKSFLSLHGYSFMEVNPFLVKKFSEAHSLRKTKAQIRKMQN
;
A
#
# COMPACT_ATOMS: atom_id res chain seq x y z
N MET A 1 4.12 -5.43 -15.32
CA MET A 1 4.16 -4.79 -13.97
C MET A 1 3.02 -5.29 -13.09
N ILE A 2 3.27 -5.56 -11.81
CA ILE A 2 2.30 -6.15 -10.89
C ILE A 2 2.11 -5.24 -9.69
N TYR A 3 0.87 -4.77 -9.46
CA TYR A 3 0.56 -3.88 -8.36
C TYR A 3 -0.17 -4.64 -7.26
N ILE A 4 0.32 -4.52 -6.03
CA ILE A 4 -0.22 -5.23 -4.87
C ILE A 4 -0.57 -4.20 -3.81
N GLY A 5 -1.87 -4.01 -3.55
CA GLY A 5 -2.37 -3.19 -2.45
C GLY A 5 -2.73 -4.05 -1.26
N ILE A 6 -2.25 -3.71 -0.06
CA ILE A 6 -2.67 -4.36 1.18
C ILE A 6 -3.19 -3.31 2.16
N ASP A 7 -4.47 -3.42 2.52
CA ASP A 7 -5.07 -2.68 3.62
C ASP A 7 -4.75 -3.42 4.93
N ILE A 8 -4.04 -2.72 5.83
CA ILE A 8 -3.54 -3.29 7.06
C ILE A 8 -4.46 -2.94 8.22
N ALA A 9 -5.14 -3.96 8.78
CA ALA A 9 -5.82 -3.86 10.06
C ALA A 9 -5.19 -4.75 11.15
N LYS A 10 -5.66 -4.59 12.40
CA LYS A 10 -5.12 -5.29 13.58
C LYS A 10 -5.12 -6.81 13.45
N TYR A 11 -6.24 -7.38 13.01
CA TYR A 11 -6.46 -8.84 13.02
C TYR A 11 -6.49 -9.47 11.63
N LYS A 12 -6.85 -8.69 10.62
CA LYS A 12 -7.11 -9.14 9.26
C LYS A 12 -6.62 -8.09 8.26
N HIS A 13 -5.99 -8.54 7.20
CA HIS A 13 -5.53 -7.70 6.10
C HIS A 13 -6.33 -8.06 4.85
N ASP A 14 -6.63 -7.05 4.04
CA ASP A 14 -7.27 -7.21 2.75
C ASP A 14 -6.25 -6.92 1.65
N CYS A 15 -6.09 -7.86 0.71
CA CYS A 15 -5.09 -7.82 -0.33
C CYS A 15 -5.75 -7.79 -1.70
N PHE A 16 -5.24 -6.92 -2.55
CA PHE A 16 -5.60 -6.82 -3.95
C PHE A 16 -4.34 -6.91 -4.80
N ILE A 17 -4.33 -7.85 -5.74
CA ILE A 17 -3.26 -8.04 -6.72
C ILE A 17 -3.84 -7.69 -8.08
N ALA A 18 -3.28 -6.66 -8.71
CA ALA A 18 -3.56 -6.30 -10.08
C ALA A 18 -2.38 -6.67 -10.98
N THR A 19 -2.66 -7.47 -11.99
CA THR A 19 -1.75 -7.74 -13.11
C THR A 19 -2.33 -7.12 -14.37
N GLU A 20 -1.63 -7.23 -15.50
CA GLU A 20 -2.13 -6.71 -16.79
C GLU A 20 -3.37 -7.45 -17.31
N THR A 21 -3.59 -8.69 -16.85
CA THR A 21 -4.62 -9.58 -17.40
C THR A 21 -5.67 -10.00 -16.38
N VAL A 22 -5.29 -10.09 -15.11
CA VAL A 22 -6.15 -10.60 -14.04
C VAL A 22 -5.99 -9.81 -12.75
N ASN A 23 -7.10 -9.66 -12.04
CA ASN A 23 -7.14 -9.10 -10.70
C ASN A 23 -7.56 -10.18 -9.71
N HIS A 24 -6.93 -10.20 -8.55
CA HIS A 24 -7.22 -11.16 -7.49
C HIS A 24 -7.36 -10.43 -6.15
N GLN A 25 -8.42 -10.73 -5.42
CA GLN A 25 -8.68 -10.15 -4.11
C GLN A 25 -8.90 -11.27 -3.09
N PHE A 26 -8.28 -11.13 -1.92
CA PHE A 26 -8.45 -12.05 -0.81
C PHE A 26 -8.07 -11.37 0.49
N SER A 27 -8.47 -11.99 1.59
CA SER A 27 -8.10 -11.53 2.93
C SER A 27 -7.34 -12.59 3.70
N PHE A 28 -6.54 -12.16 4.66
CA PHE A 28 -5.77 -13.07 5.50
C PHE A 28 -5.56 -12.50 6.91
N GLU A 29 -5.44 -13.36 7.92
CA GLU A 29 -5.24 -12.91 9.31
C GLU A 29 -3.81 -12.41 9.54
N ASN A 30 -3.63 -11.56 10.55
CA ASN A 30 -2.32 -11.10 11.04
C ASN A 30 -1.59 -12.23 11.80
N SER A 31 -1.17 -13.27 11.07
CA SER A 31 -0.44 -14.41 11.63
C SER A 31 0.57 -14.99 10.65
N GLN A 32 1.66 -15.53 11.19
CA GLN A 32 2.76 -16.06 10.39
C GLN A 32 2.32 -17.19 9.44
N SER A 33 1.38 -18.03 9.85
CA SER A 33 0.85 -19.11 9.00
C SER A 33 0.12 -18.57 7.77
N ARG A 34 -0.62 -17.47 7.93
CA ARG A 34 -1.33 -16.79 6.84
C ARG A 34 -0.39 -16.02 5.95
N PHE A 35 0.69 -15.44 6.48
CA PHE A 35 1.72 -14.81 5.65
C PHE A 35 2.43 -15.81 4.74
N LYS A 36 2.65 -17.05 5.17
CA LYS A 36 3.15 -18.11 4.29
C LYS A 36 2.19 -18.41 3.13
N LYS A 37 0.87 -18.36 3.38
CA LYS A 37 -0.14 -18.49 2.31
C LYS A 37 -0.08 -17.33 1.34
N LEU A 38 0.13 -16.10 1.83
CA LEU A 38 0.37 -14.93 0.98
C LEU A 38 1.53 -15.14 0.00
N LEU A 39 2.67 -15.70 0.46
CA LEU A 39 3.77 -16.05 -0.44
C LEU A 39 3.36 -17.09 -1.50
N GLY A 40 2.42 -17.97 -1.19
CA GLY A 40 1.81 -18.88 -2.16
C GLY A 40 1.17 -18.14 -3.34
N HIS A 41 0.48 -17.02 -3.09
CA HIS A 41 -0.05 -16.14 -4.14
C HIS A 41 1.04 -15.37 -4.89
N PHE A 42 2.19 -15.12 -4.26
CA PHE A 42 3.31 -14.42 -4.89
C PHE A 42 4.20 -15.37 -5.73
N LYS A 43 4.23 -16.66 -5.44
CA LYS A 43 5.04 -17.65 -6.19
C LYS A 43 4.84 -17.65 -7.71
N PRO A 44 3.60 -17.59 -8.26
CA PRO A 44 3.41 -17.59 -9.71
C PRO A 44 3.75 -16.25 -10.38
N LEU A 45 4.09 -15.22 -9.61
CA LEU A 45 4.28 -13.85 -10.09
C LEU A 45 5.78 -13.52 -10.15
N ILE A 46 6.16 -12.64 -11.09
CA ILE A 46 7.56 -12.22 -11.26
C ILE A 46 7.90 -11.19 -10.19
N LYS A 47 8.76 -11.56 -9.24
CA LYS A 47 9.09 -10.75 -8.06
C LYS A 47 9.60 -9.34 -8.39
N GLN A 48 10.45 -9.21 -9.41
CA GLN A 48 11.04 -7.93 -9.83
C GLN A 48 10.00 -6.95 -10.41
N GLU A 49 8.84 -7.45 -10.85
CA GLU A 49 7.76 -6.63 -11.36
C GLU A 49 6.75 -6.22 -10.28
N MET A 50 6.89 -6.74 -9.06
CA MET A 50 5.96 -6.46 -7.96
C MET A 50 6.23 -5.10 -7.33
N ILE A 51 5.17 -4.32 -7.24
CA ILE A 51 5.12 -3.07 -6.49
C ILE A 51 4.08 -3.25 -5.40
N ILE A 52 4.55 -3.39 -4.16
CA ILE A 52 3.70 -3.61 -2.98
C ILE A 52 3.48 -2.26 -2.29
N GLY A 53 2.22 -1.88 -2.12
CA GLY A 53 1.77 -0.71 -1.38
C GLY A 53 0.92 -1.09 -0.18
N PHE A 54 1.22 -0.49 0.98
CA PHE A 54 0.43 -0.64 2.20
C PHE A 54 -0.40 0.60 2.47
N GLU A 55 -1.68 0.39 2.70
CA GLU A 55 -2.56 1.37 3.34
C GLU A 55 -2.57 1.05 4.84
N ALA A 56 -1.65 1.68 5.58
CA ALA A 56 -1.43 1.33 6.97
C ALA A 56 -2.28 2.16 7.93
N THR A 57 -3.04 1.47 8.79
CA THR A 57 -3.74 2.06 9.93
C THR A 57 -2.96 1.80 11.23
N GLY A 58 -2.00 2.69 11.55
CA GLY A 58 -1.18 2.58 12.76
C GLY A 58 -0.10 1.50 12.67
N HIS A 59 0.28 0.90 13.81
CA HIS A 59 1.46 0.02 13.92
C HIS A 59 1.17 -1.49 13.70
N TYR A 60 -0.04 -1.85 13.28
CA TYR A 60 -0.45 -3.27 13.21
C TYR A 60 0.20 -4.06 12.07
N GLY A 61 0.88 -3.37 11.14
CA GLY A 61 1.54 -3.97 9.98
C GLY A 61 2.96 -4.47 10.21
N GLU A 62 3.58 -4.20 11.36
CA GLU A 62 5.02 -4.47 11.56
C GLU A 62 5.39 -5.95 11.40
N ASN A 63 4.51 -6.87 11.81
CA ASN A 63 4.71 -8.31 11.62
C ASN A 63 4.76 -8.70 10.14
N LEU A 64 3.82 -8.17 9.34
CA LEU A 64 3.74 -8.43 7.90
C LEU A 64 4.93 -7.80 7.17
N LYS A 65 5.26 -6.54 7.51
CA LYS A 65 6.43 -5.82 6.97
C LYS A 65 7.72 -6.60 7.22
N SER A 66 7.95 -6.98 8.48
CA SER A 66 9.14 -7.75 8.87
C SER A 66 9.20 -9.10 8.13
N PHE A 67 8.07 -9.79 8.03
CA PHE A 67 7.98 -11.05 7.30
C PHE A 67 8.32 -10.89 5.82
N LEU A 68 7.80 -9.86 5.15
CA LEU A 68 8.07 -9.60 3.73
C LEU A 68 9.52 -9.20 3.49
N SER A 69 10.10 -8.35 4.34
CA SER A 69 11.52 -7.98 4.30
C SER A 69 12.43 -9.21 4.44
N LEU A 70 12.12 -10.13 5.36
CA LEU A 70 12.87 -11.38 5.53
C LEU A 70 12.84 -12.28 4.28
N HIS A 71 11.78 -12.19 3.47
CA HIS A 71 11.66 -12.92 2.20
C HIS A 71 12.12 -12.08 0.99
N GLY A 72 12.74 -10.92 1.25
CA GLY A 72 13.36 -10.03 0.28
C GLY A 72 12.36 -9.26 -0.59
N TYR A 73 11.15 -9.00 -0.11
CA TYR A 73 10.20 -8.14 -0.79
C TYR A 73 10.35 -6.70 -0.31
N SER A 74 10.31 -5.75 -1.24
CA SER A 74 10.25 -4.32 -0.96
C SER A 74 8.80 -3.86 -1.03
N PHE A 75 8.48 -2.84 -0.22
CA PHE A 75 7.14 -2.27 -0.15
C PHE A 75 7.21 -0.78 0.16
N MET A 76 6.14 -0.07 -0.17
CA MET A 76 5.91 1.33 0.18
C MET A 76 4.73 1.41 1.13
N GLU A 77 4.78 2.34 2.07
CA GLU A 77 3.70 2.60 3.00
C GLU A 77 3.11 3.98 2.73
N VAL A 78 1.80 4.02 2.54
CA VAL A 78 1.05 5.24 2.32
C VAL A 78 0.18 5.45 3.54
N ASN A 79 0.43 6.54 4.27
CA ASN A 79 -0.42 6.95 5.38
C ASN A 79 -1.58 7.81 4.85
N PRO A 80 -2.84 7.34 4.87
CA PRO A 80 -3.97 8.07 4.30
C PRO A 80 -4.16 9.46 4.91
N PHE A 81 -3.84 9.62 6.20
CA PHE A 81 -3.93 10.91 6.88
C PHE A 81 -2.88 11.90 6.36
N LEU A 82 -1.65 11.44 6.14
CA LEU A 82 -0.60 12.29 5.55
C LEU A 82 -0.91 12.62 4.09
N VAL A 83 -1.44 11.67 3.32
CA VAL A 83 -1.87 11.92 1.94
C VAL A 83 -2.99 12.96 1.88
N LYS A 84 -4.00 12.84 2.76
CA LYS A 84 -5.10 13.80 2.84
C LYS A 84 -4.59 15.20 3.19
N LYS A 85 -3.76 15.33 4.23
CA LYS A 85 -3.15 16.61 4.62
C LYS A 85 -2.28 17.21 3.52
N PHE A 86 -1.52 16.38 2.82
CA PHE A 86 -0.68 16.82 1.71
C PHE A 86 -1.53 17.35 0.55
N SER A 87 -2.60 16.63 0.19
CA SER A 87 -3.57 17.04 -0.83
C SER A 87 -4.26 18.37 -0.49
N GLU A 88 -4.71 18.53 0.76
CA GLU A 88 -5.31 19.77 1.27
C GLU A 88 -4.32 20.94 1.23
N ALA A 89 -3.10 20.76 1.74
CA ALA A 89 -2.07 21.80 1.72
C ALA A 89 -1.66 22.23 0.30
N HIS A 90 -1.58 21.27 -0.63
CA HIS A 90 -1.27 21.54 -2.03
C HIS A 90 -2.39 22.31 -2.73
N SER A 91 -3.65 21.96 -2.45
CA SER A 91 -4.84 22.66 -2.95
C SER A 91 -4.87 24.11 -2.46
N LEU A 92 -4.63 24.34 -1.16
CA LEU A 92 -4.56 25.69 -0.59
C LEU A 92 -3.44 26.54 -1.20
N ARG A 93 -2.28 25.93 -1.51
CA ARG A 93 -1.15 26.62 -2.17
C ARG A 93 -1.52 27.06 -3.59
N LYS A 94 -2.24 26.22 -4.34
CA LYS A 94 -2.75 26.57 -5.68
C LYS A 94 -3.72 27.76 -5.61
N THR A 95 -4.65 27.77 -4.65
CA THR A 95 -5.60 28.88 -4.46
C THR A 95 -4.89 30.20 -4.14
N LYS A 96 -3.89 30.20 -3.23
CA LYS A 96 -3.13 31.43 -2.92
C LYS A 96 -2.29 31.92 -4.10
N ALA A 97 -1.69 31.02 -4.87
CA ALA A 97 -0.94 31.38 -6.08
C ALA A 97 -1.85 32.00 -7.16
N GLN A 98 -3.09 31.53 -7.27
CA GLN A 98 -4.09 32.11 -8.17
C GLN A 98 -4.54 33.50 -7.72
N ILE A 99 -4.85 33.69 -6.43
CA ILE A 99 -5.25 35.01 -5.89
C ILE A 99 -4.15 36.05 -6.11
N ARG A 100 -2.88 35.70 -5.86
CA ARG A 100 -1.76 36.63 -6.04
C ARG A 100 -1.52 37.03 -7.52
N LYS A 101 -1.90 36.18 -8.48
CA LYS A 101 -1.85 36.50 -9.92
C LYS A 101 -3.01 37.39 -10.39
N MET A 102 -4.11 37.48 -9.64
CA MET A 102 -5.26 38.34 -9.98
C MET A 102 -5.14 39.76 -9.42
N GLN A 103 -4.16 40.02 -8.55
CA GLN A 103 -3.94 41.31 -7.89
C GLN A 103 -2.74 42.10 -8.45
N ASN A 104 -2.08 41.56 -9.48
CA ASN A 104 -1.01 42.21 -10.26
C ASN A 104 -1.42 42.26 -11.72
#